data_AF-A0A1F2U3C9-F1
#
_entry.id   AF-A0A1F2U3C9-F1
#
_cell.length_a   1.000
_cell.length_b   1.000
_cell.length_c   1.000
_cell.angle_alpha   90.00
_cell.angle_beta   90.00
_cell.angle_gamma   90.00
#
_symmetry.space_group_name_H-M   'P 1'
#
loop_
_entity.id
_entity.type
_entity.pdbx_description
1 polymer ?
#
loop_
_entity_poly.entity_id
_entity_poly.type
_entity_poly.pdbx_seq_one_letter_code
_entity_poly.pdbx_strand_id
1 'polypeptide(L)'
;MLVRAIILLMSAATWSLATADDQRAPTPPEPTEAEIRLAEGPFAALAGAALGAPRTFENDIDSTECFPVRASGRVLAWIHRAHRAASRLFVEPCEPYATTAIVSRGATYGGASQWWFEATLAGPASEPQLALRRLDLPGWNWLSNPSFCGERIAFWAFGREDGDAYPELRVRVADVTTGRVLAASSLGRAMIETDNRSCLARPVWNAGCRSVVFDATVHDRGSVRLDVR
;
A
#
# COMPACT_ATOMS: atom_id res chain seq x y z
N MET A 1 26.72 44.22 66.16
CA MET A 1 26.90 44.30 64.70
C MET A 1 27.27 42.91 64.19
N LEU A 2 26.36 42.30 63.43
CA LEU A 2 26.40 40.90 63.01
C LEU A 2 27.04 40.84 61.62
N VAL A 3 28.21 40.21 61.46
CA VAL A 3 28.83 39.96 60.14
C VAL A 3 28.60 38.48 59.82
N ARG A 4 27.73 38.22 58.84
CA ARG A 4 27.43 36.88 58.31
C ARG A 4 28.52 36.49 57.31
N ALA A 5 29.18 35.36 57.57
CA ALA A 5 30.05 34.68 56.63
C ALA A 5 29.23 34.05 55.49
N ILE A 6 29.65 34.27 54.25
CA ILE A 6 29.11 33.62 53.05
C ILE A 6 29.96 32.38 52.78
N ILE A 7 29.35 31.19 52.90
CA ILE A 7 29.94 29.92 52.47
C ILE A 7 29.58 29.72 51.00
N LEU A 8 30.58 29.65 50.13
CA LEU A 8 30.47 29.21 48.74
C LEU A 8 30.54 27.68 48.71
N LEU A 9 29.41 27.03 48.44
CA LEU A 9 29.33 25.60 48.11
C LEU A 9 29.48 25.42 46.60
N MET A 10 30.63 24.88 46.17
CA MET A 10 30.79 24.34 44.82
C MET A 10 30.30 22.89 44.79
N SER A 11 29.13 22.67 44.20
CA SER A 11 28.63 21.33 43.89
C SER A 11 29.21 20.87 42.55
N ALA A 12 30.12 19.92 42.60
CA ALA A 12 30.60 19.19 41.43
C ALA A 12 29.45 18.31 40.89
N ALA A 13 28.93 18.64 39.71
CA ALA A 13 28.02 17.77 38.99
C ALA A 13 28.85 16.70 38.25
N THR A 14 28.84 15.48 38.77
CA THR A 14 29.34 14.29 38.07
C THR A 14 28.34 13.89 37.00
N TRP A 15 28.74 14.01 35.73
CA TRP A 15 27.98 13.48 34.61
C TRP A 15 28.23 11.97 34.53
N SER A 16 27.29 11.17 35.03
CA SER A 16 27.23 9.74 34.69
C SER A 16 26.67 9.62 33.27
N LEU A 17 27.55 9.28 32.32
CA LEU A 17 27.15 8.77 31.01
C LEU A 17 26.51 7.39 31.25
N ALA A 18 25.17 7.34 31.16
CA ALA A 18 24.45 6.08 31.06
C ALA A 18 24.91 5.36 29.79
N THR A 19 25.31 4.11 29.95
CA THR A 19 25.61 3.20 28.84
C THR A 19 24.42 3.14 27.91
N ALA A 20 24.66 3.35 26.62
CA ALA A 20 23.67 3.18 25.56
C ALA A 20 23.17 1.73 25.58
N ASP A 21 22.06 1.51 26.29
CA ASP A 21 21.29 0.28 26.17
C ASP A 21 20.84 0.15 24.72
N ASP A 22 21.12 -1.03 24.19
CA ASP A 22 20.81 -1.56 22.87
C ASP A 22 19.31 -1.38 22.56
N GLN A 23 18.91 -0.19 22.09
CA GLN A 23 17.61 0.08 21.51
C GLN A 23 17.52 -0.57 20.13
N ARG A 24 17.54 -1.91 20.11
CA ARG A 24 16.90 -2.62 19.00
C ARG A 24 15.43 -2.26 19.07
N ALA A 25 14.98 -1.46 18.11
CA ALA A 25 13.57 -1.17 17.91
C ALA A 25 12.79 -2.49 17.98
N PRO A 26 11.71 -2.57 18.78
CA PRO A 26 10.91 -3.78 18.84
C PRO A 26 10.45 -4.11 17.42
N THR A 27 10.67 -5.36 17.00
CA THR A 27 10.17 -5.85 15.72
C THR A 27 8.68 -5.53 15.65
N PRO A 28 8.21 -4.81 14.61
CA PRO A 28 6.81 -4.45 14.50
C PRO A 28 5.96 -5.72 14.58
N PRO A 29 4.91 -5.76 15.42
CA PRO A 29 4.00 -6.90 15.43
C PRO A 29 3.42 -7.12 14.03
N GLU A 30 3.36 -8.38 13.60
CA GLU A 30 2.79 -8.74 12.30
C GLU A 30 1.34 -8.24 12.20
N PRO A 31 0.96 -7.56 11.10
CA PRO A 31 -0.41 -7.08 10.93
C PRO A 31 -1.38 -8.26 10.85
N THR A 32 -2.39 -8.24 11.73
CA THR A 32 -3.57 -9.12 11.70
C THR A 32 -4.41 -8.80 10.46
N GLU A 33 -4.61 -9.82 9.61
CA GLU A 33 -5.06 -9.77 8.21
C GLU A 33 -4.09 -9.00 7.29
N ALA A 34 -2.91 -9.61 7.12
CA ALA A 34 -1.97 -9.25 6.09
C ALA A 34 -2.52 -9.54 4.69
N GLU A 35 -2.06 -8.75 3.73
CA GLU A 35 -2.15 -9.05 2.30
C GLU A 35 -1.97 -10.56 2.05
N ILE A 36 -2.86 -11.15 1.27
CA ILE A 36 -2.87 -12.59 1.04
C ILE A 36 -1.59 -12.95 0.31
N ARG A 37 -0.78 -13.81 0.92
CA ARG A 37 0.38 -14.39 0.26
C ARG A 37 -0.09 -15.29 -0.88
N LEU A 38 0.19 -14.88 -2.12
CA LEU A 38 -0.13 -15.65 -3.31
C LEU A 38 0.84 -16.83 -3.43
N ALA A 39 0.30 -18.00 -3.76
CA ALA A 39 1.05 -19.22 -4.03
C ALA A 39 0.23 -20.13 -4.93
N GLU A 40 0.90 -20.94 -5.75
CA GLU A 40 0.23 -21.94 -6.59
C GLU A 40 -0.57 -22.94 -5.73
N GLY A 41 -1.78 -23.25 -6.16
CA GLY A 41 -2.70 -24.15 -5.47
C GLY A 41 -4.09 -23.55 -5.22
N PRO A 42 -4.89 -24.13 -4.31
CA PRO A 42 -6.23 -23.64 -4.00
C PRO A 42 -6.22 -22.18 -3.52
N PHE A 43 -7.10 -21.34 -4.08
CA PHE A 43 -7.19 -19.94 -3.68
C PHE A 43 -8.30 -19.77 -2.65
N ALA A 44 -7.96 -19.92 -1.36
CA ALA A 44 -8.95 -19.94 -0.27
C ALA A 44 -9.82 -18.67 -0.18
N ALA A 45 -9.34 -17.54 -0.69
CA ALA A 45 -10.08 -16.28 -0.70
C ALA A 45 -11.21 -16.23 -1.76
N LEU A 46 -11.20 -17.15 -2.73
CA LEU A 46 -12.20 -17.23 -3.79
C LEU A 46 -12.61 -18.68 -4.03
N ALA A 47 -13.72 -19.10 -3.42
CA ALA A 47 -14.19 -20.49 -3.48
C ALA A 47 -14.36 -20.97 -4.93
N GLY A 48 -13.87 -22.17 -5.22
CA GLY A 48 -13.91 -22.76 -6.57
C GLY A 48 -12.81 -22.25 -7.51
N ALA A 49 -11.91 -21.36 -7.05
CA ALA A 49 -10.75 -20.91 -7.79
C ALA A 49 -9.43 -21.47 -7.23
N ALA A 50 -8.41 -21.49 -8.09
CA ALA A 50 -7.04 -21.84 -7.76
C ALA A 50 -6.09 -20.82 -8.41
N LEU A 51 -4.92 -20.61 -7.81
CA LEU A 51 -3.82 -19.91 -8.44
C LEU A 51 -2.93 -20.93 -9.15
N GLY A 52 -2.58 -20.68 -10.41
CA GLY A 52 -1.57 -21.48 -11.10
C GLY A 52 -0.14 -20.98 -10.83
N ALA A 53 0.84 -21.63 -11.45
CA ALA A 53 2.22 -21.18 -11.43
C ALA A 53 2.38 -19.71 -11.87
N PRO A 54 3.22 -18.92 -11.17
CA PRO A 54 3.42 -17.52 -11.49
C PRO A 54 4.10 -17.33 -12.86
N ARG A 55 3.88 -16.16 -13.45
CA ARG A 55 4.62 -15.67 -14.62
C ARG A 55 5.05 -14.23 -14.41
N THR A 56 6.19 -13.90 -14.97
CA THR A 56 6.67 -12.51 -15.02
C THR A 56 5.95 -11.75 -16.12
N PHE A 57 5.37 -10.62 -15.72
CA PHE A 57 4.92 -9.56 -16.61
C PHE A 57 5.98 -8.48 -16.62
N GLU A 58 6.49 -8.11 -17.78
CA GLU A 58 7.57 -7.14 -17.94
C GLU A 58 7.12 -6.00 -18.81
N ASN A 59 7.55 -4.79 -18.49
CA ASN A 59 7.47 -3.64 -19.38
C ASN A 59 8.80 -2.87 -19.34
N ASP A 60 8.81 -1.68 -19.94
CA ASP A 60 10.02 -0.87 -20.08
C ASP A 60 10.52 -0.28 -18.75
N ILE A 61 9.70 -0.34 -17.69
CA ILE A 61 9.93 0.31 -16.40
C ILE A 61 10.13 -0.73 -15.29
N ASP A 62 9.32 -1.80 -15.29
CA ASP A 62 9.32 -2.77 -14.20
C ASP A 62 9.06 -4.23 -14.65
N SER A 63 9.25 -5.13 -13.68
CA SER A 63 8.86 -6.54 -13.78
C SER A 63 7.96 -6.88 -12.58
N THR A 64 6.87 -7.57 -12.86
CA THR A 64 5.82 -7.90 -11.90
C THR A 64 5.56 -9.40 -11.96
N GLU A 65 5.64 -10.09 -10.82
CA GLU A 65 5.20 -11.48 -10.73
C GLU A 65 3.67 -11.56 -10.61
N CYS A 66 3.03 -12.31 -11.50
CA CYS A 66 1.59 -12.43 -11.59
C CYS A 66 1.13 -13.89 -11.57
N PHE A 67 0.06 -14.17 -10.82
CA PHE A 67 -0.52 -15.50 -10.66
C PHE A 67 -1.82 -15.60 -11.47
N PRO A 68 -2.01 -16.65 -12.28
CA PRO A 68 -3.26 -16.84 -13.00
C PRO A 68 -4.32 -17.37 -12.04
N VAL A 69 -5.41 -16.62 -11.88
CA VAL A 69 -6.63 -17.09 -11.21
C VAL A 69 -7.35 -18.02 -12.17
N ARG A 70 -7.55 -19.28 -11.76
CA ARG A 70 -8.17 -20.32 -12.56
C ARG A 70 -9.42 -20.86 -11.90
N ALA A 71 -10.44 -21.13 -12.71
CA ALA A 71 -11.62 -21.89 -12.30
C ALA A 71 -12.07 -22.76 -13.48
N SER A 72 -12.51 -23.98 -13.18
CA SER A 72 -12.95 -24.95 -14.20
C SER A 72 -11.93 -25.13 -15.35
N GLY A 73 -10.63 -25.13 -15.03
CA GLY A 73 -9.53 -25.31 -15.98
C GLY A 73 -9.19 -24.09 -16.85
N ARG A 74 -9.92 -22.97 -16.73
CA ARG A 74 -9.70 -21.75 -17.52
C ARG A 74 -8.97 -20.70 -16.68
N VAL A 75 -8.13 -19.88 -17.33
CA VAL A 75 -7.58 -18.66 -16.72
C VAL A 75 -8.63 -17.57 -16.82
N LEU A 76 -9.03 -17.01 -15.68
CA LEU A 76 -10.03 -15.95 -15.58
C LEU A 76 -9.39 -14.56 -15.55
N ALA A 77 -8.27 -14.44 -14.84
CA ALA A 77 -7.47 -13.22 -14.75
C ALA A 77 -6.05 -13.55 -14.29
N TRP A 78 -5.15 -12.59 -14.39
CA TRP A 78 -3.86 -12.60 -13.72
C TRP A 78 -3.89 -11.60 -12.57
N ILE A 79 -3.32 -11.93 -11.41
CA ILE A 79 -3.26 -11.02 -10.25
C ILE A 79 -1.84 -10.92 -9.70
N HIS A 80 -1.43 -9.72 -9.31
CA HIS A 80 -0.16 -9.44 -8.66
C HIS A 80 -0.28 -9.50 -7.13
N ARG A 81 -1.36 -8.91 -6.60
CA ARG A 81 -1.62 -8.78 -5.16
C ARG A 81 -3.08 -9.07 -4.85
N ALA A 82 -3.35 -9.53 -3.63
CA ALA A 82 -4.71 -9.73 -3.14
C ALA A 82 -4.81 -9.38 -1.66
N HIS A 83 -5.94 -8.80 -1.27
CA HIS A 83 -6.24 -8.43 0.11
C HIS A 83 -7.67 -8.82 0.44
N ARG A 84 -7.87 -9.38 1.63
CA ARG A 84 -9.21 -9.67 2.14
C ARG A 84 -9.56 -8.63 3.20
N ALA A 85 -10.71 -7.99 3.04
CA ALA A 85 -11.30 -7.14 4.06
C ALA A 85 -12.72 -7.62 4.33
N ALA A 86 -12.95 -8.15 5.53
CA ALA A 86 -14.16 -8.88 5.89
C ALA A 86 -14.46 -10.01 4.87
N SER A 87 -15.65 -10.00 4.27
CA SER A 87 -16.06 -10.98 3.26
C SER A 87 -15.67 -10.60 1.82
N ARG A 88 -15.00 -9.46 1.61
CA ARG A 88 -14.70 -8.92 0.28
C ARG A 88 -13.24 -9.18 -0.09
N LEU A 89 -13.03 -9.59 -1.33
CA LEU A 89 -11.71 -9.81 -1.90
C LEU A 89 -11.36 -8.63 -2.80
N PHE A 90 -10.23 -8.00 -2.53
CA PHE A 90 -9.67 -6.95 -3.37
C PHE A 90 -8.39 -7.49 -4.04
N VAL A 91 -8.22 -7.25 -5.32
CA VAL A 91 -7.06 -7.70 -6.09
C VAL A 91 -6.48 -6.56 -6.92
N GLU A 92 -5.19 -6.66 -7.18
CA GLU A 92 -4.51 -5.87 -8.20
C GLU A 92 -4.26 -6.79 -9.41
N PRO A 93 -5.04 -6.67 -10.50
CA PRO A 93 -4.88 -7.52 -11.66
C PRO A 93 -3.60 -7.19 -12.43
N CYS A 94 -3.08 -8.14 -13.18
CA CYS A 94 -2.09 -7.90 -14.22
C CYS A 94 -2.75 -7.99 -15.60
N GLU A 95 -2.31 -7.12 -16.50
CA GLU A 95 -2.86 -7.05 -17.85
C GLU A 95 -1.73 -7.13 -18.88
N PRO A 96 -1.88 -7.94 -19.94
CA PRO A 96 -0.99 -7.87 -21.09
C PRO A 96 -1.23 -6.54 -21.82
N TYR A 97 -0.15 -5.88 -22.24
CA TYR A 97 -0.26 -4.66 -23.04
C TYR A 97 -0.42 -5.01 -24.52
N ALA A 98 -1.15 -4.17 -25.26
CA ALA A 98 -1.50 -4.43 -26.66
C ALA A 98 -0.30 -4.27 -27.62
N THR A 99 0.69 -3.46 -27.25
CA THR A 99 1.95 -3.30 -27.98
C THR A 99 2.92 -4.40 -27.57
N THR A 100 3.82 -4.84 -28.44
CA THR A 100 4.87 -5.79 -28.06
C THR A 100 6.21 -5.07 -27.97
N ALA A 101 6.80 -5.02 -26.79
CA ALA A 101 8.21 -4.70 -26.61
C ALA A 101 9.06 -5.98 -26.52
N ILE A 102 10.38 -5.83 -26.61
CA ILE A 102 11.31 -6.95 -26.41
C ILE A 102 11.35 -7.24 -24.90
N VAL A 103 10.75 -8.35 -24.49
CA VAL A 103 10.78 -8.87 -23.11
C VAL A 103 11.61 -10.14 -23.02
N SER A 104 11.97 -10.53 -21.79
CA SER A 104 12.71 -11.76 -21.53
C SER A 104 11.96 -13.00 -22.02
N ARG A 105 12.69 -14.06 -22.39
CA ARG A 105 12.07 -15.32 -22.85
C ARG A 105 11.15 -15.89 -21.76
N GLY A 106 9.88 -16.09 -22.08
CA GLY A 106 8.88 -16.63 -21.16
C GLY A 106 8.14 -15.58 -20.34
N ALA A 107 8.53 -14.30 -20.45
CA ALA A 107 7.79 -13.18 -19.89
C ALA A 107 6.60 -12.81 -20.80
N THR A 108 5.61 -12.17 -20.21
CA THR A 108 4.49 -11.53 -20.93
C THR A 108 4.72 -10.02 -20.90
N TYR A 109 4.61 -9.34 -22.04
CA TYR A 109 4.67 -7.88 -22.01
C TYR A 109 3.39 -7.32 -21.39
N GLY A 110 3.53 -6.59 -20.29
CA GLY A 110 2.41 -6.14 -19.47
C GLY A 110 2.85 -5.67 -18.10
N GLY A 111 1.91 -5.54 -17.17
CA GLY A 111 2.21 -5.13 -15.80
C GLY A 111 1.02 -5.23 -14.88
N ALA A 112 1.26 -4.96 -13.59
CA ALA A 112 0.19 -4.76 -12.63
C ALA A 112 -0.62 -3.52 -13.00
N SER A 113 -1.94 -3.63 -12.89
CA SER A 113 -2.84 -2.50 -13.00
C SER A 113 -2.49 -1.44 -11.95
N GLN A 114 -2.70 -0.18 -12.32
CA GLN A 114 -2.61 0.94 -11.39
C GLN A 114 -3.81 0.98 -10.41
N TRP A 115 -4.82 0.14 -10.65
CA TRP A 115 -6.06 0.13 -9.90
C TRP A 115 -6.26 -1.16 -9.11
N TRP A 116 -6.99 -1.03 -8.00
CA TRP A 116 -7.48 -2.15 -7.22
C TRP A 116 -8.95 -2.41 -7.52
N PHE A 117 -9.32 -3.68 -7.50
CA PHE A 117 -10.65 -4.14 -7.86
C PHE A 117 -11.20 -5.03 -6.77
N GLU A 118 -12.47 -4.87 -6.43
CA GLU A 118 -13.20 -5.94 -5.78
C GLU A 118 -13.42 -7.08 -6.78
N ALA A 119 -13.04 -8.29 -6.38
CA ALA A 119 -13.14 -9.50 -7.18
C ALA A 119 -14.22 -10.43 -6.63
N THR A 120 -15.14 -10.83 -7.51
CA THR A 120 -16.18 -11.82 -7.21
C THR A 120 -16.24 -12.85 -8.32
N LEU A 121 -16.46 -14.12 -7.96
CA LEU A 121 -16.74 -15.15 -8.96
C LEU A 121 -18.20 -15.02 -9.37
N ALA A 122 -18.44 -14.85 -10.67
CA ALA A 122 -19.75 -14.71 -11.28
C ALA A 122 -19.94 -15.73 -12.41
N GLY A 123 -21.18 -15.84 -12.89
CA GLY A 123 -21.54 -16.79 -13.95
C GLY A 123 -21.80 -18.21 -13.44
N PRO A 124 -22.26 -19.12 -14.33
CA PRO A 124 -22.54 -20.51 -13.98
C PRO A 124 -21.25 -21.29 -13.69
N ALA A 125 -21.33 -22.36 -12.89
CA ALA A 125 -20.16 -23.18 -12.54
C ALA A 125 -19.44 -23.82 -13.75
N SER A 126 -20.18 -24.03 -14.85
CA SER A 126 -19.64 -24.51 -16.13
C SER A 126 -18.84 -23.44 -16.90
N GLU A 127 -19.10 -22.16 -16.64
CA GLU A 127 -18.44 -21.02 -17.27
C GLU A 127 -18.25 -19.90 -16.24
N PRO A 128 -17.36 -20.11 -15.26
CA PRO A 128 -17.09 -19.11 -14.25
C PRO A 128 -16.37 -17.91 -14.88
N GLN A 129 -16.65 -16.72 -14.37
CA GLN A 129 -16.03 -15.46 -14.75
C GLN A 129 -15.58 -14.73 -13.50
N LEU A 130 -14.44 -14.05 -13.58
CA LEU A 130 -14.02 -13.15 -12.50
C LEU A 130 -14.59 -11.76 -12.77
N ALA A 131 -15.67 -11.41 -12.08
CA ALA A 131 -16.21 -10.06 -12.13
C ALA A 131 -15.32 -9.13 -11.30
N LEU A 132 -14.75 -8.12 -11.95
CA LEU A 132 -13.89 -7.11 -11.35
C LEU A 132 -14.61 -5.77 -11.32
N ARG A 133 -14.83 -5.24 -10.12
CA ARG A 133 -15.37 -3.90 -9.92
C ARG A 133 -14.28 -3.02 -9.38
N ARG A 134 -13.85 -2.02 -10.16
CA ARG A 134 -12.87 -1.03 -9.72
C ARG A 134 -13.33 -0.47 -8.37
N LEU A 135 -12.45 -0.53 -7.37
CA LEU A 135 -12.68 0.16 -6.11
C LEU A 135 -12.84 1.66 -6.45
N ASP A 136 -13.66 2.39 -5.73
CA ASP A 136 -13.85 3.82 -5.98
C ASP A 136 -13.93 4.51 -4.63
N LEU A 137 -12.91 5.31 -4.29
CA LEU A 137 -12.86 6.04 -3.03
C LEU A 137 -12.75 7.54 -3.30
N PRO A 138 -13.26 8.41 -2.43
CA PRO A 138 -13.21 9.84 -2.66
C PRO A 138 -11.78 10.36 -2.91
N GLY A 139 -11.60 11.11 -4.00
CA GLY A 139 -10.29 11.62 -4.44
C GLY A 139 -9.44 10.65 -5.27
N TRP A 140 -10.05 9.59 -5.82
CA TRP A 140 -9.42 8.51 -6.60
C TRP A 140 -9.14 8.82 -8.07
N ASN A 141 -8.76 10.04 -8.39
CA ASN A 141 -8.35 10.31 -9.77
C ASN A 141 -7.09 9.49 -10.10
N TRP A 142 -6.18 9.31 -9.11
CA TRP A 142 -4.93 8.55 -9.21
C TRP A 142 -4.51 8.02 -7.83
N LEU A 143 -4.08 6.76 -7.77
CA LEU A 143 -3.53 6.11 -6.58
C LEU A 143 -2.10 5.70 -6.84
N SER A 144 -1.20 6.03 -5.92
CA SER A 144 0.13 5.42 -5.91
C SER A 144 0.31 4.57 -4.66
N ASN A 145 0.91 3.39 -4.86
CA ASN A 145 1.35 2.43 -3.85
C ASN A 145 0.39 2.23 -2.66
N PRO A 146 -0.86 1.77 -2.89
CA PRO A 146 -1.77 1.49 -1.79
C PRO A 146 -1.27 0.36 -0.88
N SER A 147 -1.60 0.50 0.41
CA SER A 147 -1.26 -0.43 1.48
C SER A 147 -2.48 -0.71 2.34
N PHE A 148 -2.80 -1.98 2.55
CA PHE A 148 -3.98 -2.41 3.29
C PHE A 148 -3.65 -2.82 4.74
N CYS A 149 -4.63 -2.71 5.63
CA CYS A 149 -4.58 -3.23 7.00
C CYS A 149 -6.01 -3.45 7.51
N GLY A 150 -6.44 -4.72 7.60
CA GLY A 150 -7.84 -5.08 7.85
C GLY A 150 -8.77 -4.45 6.80
N GLU A 151 -9.80 -3.71 7.24
CA GLU A 151 -10.76 -3.02 6.36
C GLU A 151 -10.27 -1.67 5.83
N ARG A 152 -9.01 -1.29 6.12
CA ARG A 152 -8.46 0.02 5.79
C ARG A 152 -7.49 -0.06 4.63
N ILE A 153 -7.49 0.98 3.81
CA ILE A 153 -6.49 1.23 2.78
C ILE A 153 -5.87 2.60 3.00
N ALA A 154 -4.55 2.67 2.94
CA ALA A 154 -3.77 3.89 2.94
C ALA A 154 -3.11 4.07 1.57
N PHE A 155 -3.16 5.29 1.03
CA PHE A 155 -2.68 5.57 -0.32
C PHE A 155 -2.27 7.02 -0.51
N TRP A 156 -1.38 7.24 -1.47
CA TRP A 156 -1.08 8.56 -2.02
C TRP A 156 -2.16 8.91 -3.04
N ALA A 157 -2.75 10.09 -2.88
CA ALA A 157 -3.84 10.58 -3.71
C ALA A 157 -3.41 11.88 -4.40
N PHE A 158 -3.78 12.00 -5.68
CA PHE A 158 -3.58 13.22 -6.45
C PHE A 158 -4.93 13.83 -6.80
N GLY A 159 -5.17 15.04 -6.30
CA GLY A 159 -6.37 15.80 -6.62
C GLY A 159 -6.05 16.98 -7.53
N ARG A 160 -6.94 17.29 -8.45
CA ARG A 160 -7.03 18.65 -9.01
C ARG A 160 -8.21 19.33 -8.32
N GLU A 161 -7.99 20.49 -7.73
CA GLU A 161 -9.10 21.43 -7.57
C GLU A 161 -9.34 22.06 -8.95
N ASP A 162 -10.60 22.24 -9.32
CA ASP A 162 -10.97 22.71 -10.65
C ASP A 162 -10.18 23.98 -11.03
N GLY A 163 -9.40 23.89 -12.12
CA GLY A 163 -8.63 25.01 -12.67
C GLY A 163 -7.13 25.05 -12.33
N ASP A 164 -6.61 24.17 -11.46
CA ASP A 164 -5.18 24.16 -11.12
C ASP A 164 -4.32 23.28 -12.06
N ALA A 165 -3.20 23.85 -12.53
CA ALA A 165 -2.25 23.17 -13.41
C ALA A 165 -1.46 22.03 -12.74
N TYR A 166 -1.31 22.09 -11.40
CA TYR A 166 -0.53 21.13 -10.63
C TYR A 166 -1.42 20.33 -9.68
N PRO A 167 -1.34 18.98 -9.69
CA PRO A 167 -2.09 18.19 -8.73
C PRO A 167 -1.58 18.47 -7.30
N GLU A 168 -2.52 18.53 -6.36
CA GLU A 168 -2.22 18.52 -4.94
C GLU A 168 -1.93 17.09 -4.49
N LEU A 169 -0.78 16.90 -3.84
CA LEU A 169 -0.43 15.62 -3.23
C LEU A 169 -1.12 15.53 -1.87
N ARG A 170 -1.91 14.48 -1.69
CA ARG A 170 -2.62 14.19 -0.45
C ARG A 170 -2.28 12.77 0.00
N VAL A 171 -2.29 12.56 1.31
CA VAL A 171 -2.25 11.22 1.91
C VAL A 171 -3.62 10.92 2.49
N ARG A 172 -4.13 9.70 2.28
CA ARG A 172 -5.47 9.33 2.71
C ARG A 172 -5.50 7.93 3.30
N VAL A 173 -6.39 7.75 4.26
CA VAL A 173 -6.87 6.46 4.76
C VAL A 173 -8.37 6.40 4.54
N ALA A 174 -8.83 5.30 3.97
CA ALA A 174 -10.26 5.02 3.79
C ALA A 174 -10.62 3.61 4.24
N ASP A 175 -11.89 3.44 4.55
CA ASP A 175 -12.54 2.15 4.74
C ASP A 175 -12.93 1.59 3.37
N VAL A 176 -12.41 0.42 2.99
CA VAL A 176 -12.67 -0.18 1.66
C VAL A 176 -14.05 -0.81 1.57
N THR A 177 -14.69 -1.06 2.71
CA THR A 177 -16.02 -1.64 2.75
C THR A 177 -17.09 -0.57 2.53
N THR A 178 -16.93 0.61 3.17
CA THR A 178 -17.91 1.70 3.11
C THR A 178 -17.53 2.82 2.14
N GLY A 179 -16.29 2.85 1.64
CA GLY A 179 -15.76 3.94 0.83
C GLY A 179 -15.48 5.23 1.60
N ARG A 180 -15.62 5.22 2.94
CA ARG A 180 -15.51 6.43 3.77
C ARG A 180 -14.05 6.78 4.01
N VAL A 181 -13.68 8.05 3.78
CA VAL A 181 -12.36 8.56 4.21
C VAL A 181 -12.33 8.68 5.73
N LEU A 182 -11.37 8.01 6.37
CA LEU A 182 -11.19 7.98 7.82
C LEU A 182 -10.18 9.04 8.29
N ALA A 183 -9.14 9.28 7.50
CA ALA A 183 -8.14 10.30 7.76
C ALA A 183 -7.56 10.82 6.44
N ALA A 184 -7.16 12.09 6.41
CA ALA A 184 -6.49 12.67 5.26
C ALA A 184 -5.60 13.84 5.70
N SER A 185 -4.52 14.07 4.97
CA SER A 185 -3.72 15.29 5.06
C SER A 185 -3.32 15.76 3.67
N SER A 186 -3.30 17.07 3.47
CA SER A 186 -2.65 17.67 2.31
C SER A 186 -1.17 17.84 2.57
N LEU A 187 -0.35 17.59 1.56
CA LEU A 187 1.08 17.88 1.54
C LEU A 187 1.40 19.08 0.63
N GLY A 188 0.38 19.70 0.03
CA GLY A 188 0.51 20.77 -0.95
C GLY A 188 0.77 20.29 -2.38
N ARG A 189 0.90 21.25 -3.30
CA ARG A 189 1.14 21.00 -4.73
C ARG A 189 2.45 20.25 -4.95
N ALA A 190 2.44 19.22 -5.79
CA ALA A 190 3.66 18.49 -6.14
C ALA A 190 3.70 18.22 -7.65
N MET A 191 4.88 18.35 -8.25
CA MET A 191 5.10 17.97 -9.64
C MET A 191 5.67 16.55 -9.63
N ILE A 192 4.78 15.57 -9.75
CA ILE A 192 5.11 14.15 -9.71
C ILE A 192 4.42 13.51 -10.91
N GLU A 193 5.15 12.71 -11.68
CA GLU A 193 4.55 11.88 -12.73
C GLU A 193 3.63 10.83 -12.10
N THR A 194 2.48 10.63 -12.71
CA THR A 194 1.28 10.01 -12.13
C THR A 194 1.39 8.52 -11.79
N ASP A 195 2.52 7.88 -12.07
CA ASP A 195 2.78 6.43 -11.95
C ASP A 195 4.00 6.08 -11.09
N ASN A 196 4.53 7.02 -10.30
CA ASN A 196 5.78 6.86 -9.54
C ASN A 196 5.69 5.93 -8.33
N ARG A 197 5.45 4.63 -8.56
CA ARG A 197 5.66 3.58 -7.55
C ARG A 197 7.09 3.59 -7.01
N SER A 198 8.04 4.08 -7.81
CA SER A 198 9.45 4.26 -7.47
C SER A 198 9.72 5.46 -6.55
N CYS A 199 8.95 6.55 -6.64
CA CYS A 199 9.23 7.79 -5.87
C CYS A 199 8.40 7.92 -4.58
N LEU A 200 7.19 7.37 -4.54
CA LEU A 200 6.32 7.45 -3.37
C LEU A 200 6.25 6.11 -2.66
N ALA A 201 7.04 5.92 -1.60
CA ALA A 201 7.10 4.65 -0.89
C ALA A 201 5.72 4.16 -0.44
N ARG A 202 5.51 2.84 -0.44
CA ARG A 202 4.28 2.23 0.06
C ARG A 202 4.05 2.62 1.52
N PRO A 203 2.85 3.09 1.91
CA PRO A 203 2.55 3.45 3.30
C PRO A 203 2.72 2.27 4.25
N VAL A 204 3.29 2.54 5.43
CA VAL A 204 3.60 1.51 6.44
C VAL A 204 2.65 1.65 7.62
N TRP A 205 1.85 0.62 7.85
CA TRP A 205 0.94 0.54 8.97
C TRP A 205 1.67 0.16 10.26
N ASN A 206 1.20 0.70 11.39
CA ASN A 206 1.57 0.14 12.68
C ASN A 206 0.83 -1.18 12.95
N ALA A 207 1.32 -1.92 13.94
CA ALA A 207 0.58 -3.04 14.48
C ALA A 207 -0.79 -2.59 15.01
N GLY A 208 -1.85 -3.26 14.55
CA GLY A 208 -3.22 -2.97 14.91
C GLY A 208 -3.92 -1.92 14.04
N CYS A 209 -3.33 -1.50 12.92
CA CYS A 209 -3.98 -0.66 11.91
C CYS A 209 -4.53 0.68 12.45
N ARG A 210 -3.89 1.26 13.48
CA ARG A 210 -4.33 2.50 14.14
C ARG A 210 -3.63 3.75 13.62
N SER A 211 -2.47 3.59 13.01
CA SER A 211 -1.76 4.68 12.37
C SER A 211 -0.99 4.17 11.16
N VAL A 212 -0.75 5.05 10.21
CA VAL A 212 0.06 4.77 9.02
C VAL A 212 1.07 5.88 8.80
N VAL A 213 2.26 5.50 8.36
CA VAL A 213 3.34 6.42 8.01
C VAL A 213 3.53 6.43 6.49
N PHE A 214 3.60 7.63 5.95
CA PHE A 214 3.90 7.94 4.55
C PHE A 214 5.27 8.59 4.50
N ASP A 215 6.22 7.98 3.79
CA ASP A 215 7.55 8.55 3.61
C ASP A 215 7.59 9.43 2.36
N ALA A 216 7.64 10.75 2.55
CA ALA A 216 7.77 11.74 1.47
C ALA A 216 9.18 12.38 1.44
N THR A 217 10.21 11.70 1.98
CA THR A 217 11.60 12.20 1.96
C THR A 217 12.12 12.46 0.55
N VAL A 218 11.66 11.72 -0.46
CA VAL A 218 11.99 11.93 -1.89
C VAL A 218 11.56 13.32 -2.41
N HIS A 219 10.72 14.04 -1.67
CA HIS A 219 10.23 15.38 -2.03
C HIS A 219 10.58 16.47 -0.99
N ASP A 220 11.52 16.22 -0.09
CA ASP A 220 11.91 17.13 0.99
C ASP A 220 10.75 17.51 1.94
N ARG A 221 9.70 16.66 2.02
CA ARG A 221 8.51 16.91 2.85
C ARG A 221 8.50 16.14 4.17
N GLY A 222 9.54 15.34 4.43
CA GLY A 222 9.62 14.48 5.60
C GLY A 222 8.57 13.36 5.59
N SER A 223 8.45 12.64 6.70
CA SER A 223 7.44 11.59 6.84
C SER A 223 6.16 12.14 7.47
N VAL A 224 5.01 11.66 7.01
CA VAL A 224 3.68 12.07 7.48
C VAL A 224 3.02 10.89 8.16
N ARG A 225 2.54 11.10 9.38
CA ARG A 225 1.79 10.10 10.13
C ARG A 225 0.32 10.49 10.17
N LEU A 226 -0.56 9.57 9.80
CA LEU A 226 -2.00 9.70 10.04
C LEU A 226 -2.41 8.74 11.15
N ASP A 227 -3.06 9.27 12.18
CA ASP A 227 -3.75 8.46 13.19
C ASP A 227 -5.21 8.25 12.74
N VAL A 228 -5.67 7.00 12.82
CA VAL A 228 -6.98 6.56 12.37
C VAL A 228 -7.85 6.32 13.61
N ARG A 229 -8.91 7.11 13.76
CA ARG A 229 -9.87 7.02 14.87
C ARG A 229 -11.07 6.15 14.51
#